data_AF-A0A0F6W6C6-F1
#
_entry.id   AF-A0A0F6W6C6-F1
#
_cell.length_a   1.000
_cell.length_b   1.000
_cell.length_c   1.000
_cell.angle_alpha   90.00
_cell.angle_beta   90.00
_cell.angle_gamma   90.00
#
_symmetry.space_group_name_H-M   'P 1'
#
loop_
_entity.id
_entity.type
_entity.pdbx_description
1 polymer ?
#
loop_
_entity_poly.entity_id
_entity_poly.type
_entity_poly.pdbx_seq_one_letter_code
_entity_poly.pdbx_strand_id
1 'polypeptide(L)'
;MPPMLAPRARAISLCCALASIPLTGCGLSTASAAPETSPPETLIARLESSPALDVVGVHSDAEVVMRLPLSEAVGAPIPLVVDYGEATIGAHGARTLVLESLLFAFERVDVPAERLPPNGLSFDEIRVRAVGPVEAHVSWASTSEARALTTVDLELDWRMVLPDGQTHRLGTERIEDAEVALRVLLDSEGRVIADVDLALEQVWQWAGVVELEHLDVHLVTRERLPIAPHWSRPVME
;
A
#
# COMPACT_ATOMS: atom_id res chain seq x y z
N MET A 1 17.12 8.59 30.75
CA MET A 1 18.12 7.51 30.92
C MET A 1 17.48 6.20 30.48
N PRO A 2 17.77 5.68 29.28
CA PRO A 2 17.26 4.38 28.86
C PRO A 2 18.25 3.26 29.22
N PRO A 3 17.79 2.05 29.60
CA PRO A 3 18.65 0.88 29.55
C PRO A 3 18.61 0.24 28.16
N MET A 4 19.76 0.28 27.49
CA MET A 4 20.18 -0.63 26.43
C MET A 4 20.03 -2.08 26.88
N LEU A 5 19.44 -2.94 26.04
CA LEU A 5 19.69 -4.38 26.09
C LEU A 5 20.01 -4.91 24.69
N ALA A 6 21.13 -5.63 24.64
CA ALA A 6 21.88 -6.12 23.49
C ALA A 6 21.25 -7.37 22.84
N PRO A 7 21.66 -7.72 21.60
CA PRO A 7 21.02 -8.77 20.81
C PRO A 7 21.51 -10.18 21.18
N ARG A 8 20.60 -11.16 21.13
CA ARG A 8 20.94 -12.59 21.27
C ARG A 8 21.10 -13.22 19.88
N ALA A 9 22.35 -13.51 19.51
CA ALA A 9 22.68 -14.39 18.41
C ALA A 9 22.32 -15.85 18.74
N ARG A 10 21.74 -16.57 17.78
CA ARG A 10 21.72 -18.03 17.75
C ARG A 10 22.11 -18.52 16.36
N ALA A 11 23.32 -19.07 16.28
CA ALA A 11 23.78 -19.87 15.17
C ALA A 11 23.21 -21.29 15.32
N ILE A 12 22.59 -21.81 14.27
CA ILE A 12 22.32 -23.26 14.14
C ILE A 12 22.87 -23.66 12.77
N SER A 13 24.03 -24.30 12.81
CA SER A 13 24.66 -24.98 11.67
C SER A 13 24.18 -26.43 11.70
N LEU A 14 23.55 -26.89 10.62
CA LEU A 14 23.25 -28.30 10.41
C LEU A 14 23.76 -28.72 9.04
N CYS A 15 24.95 -29.31 9.03
CA CYS A 15 25.50 -30.04 7.89
C CYS A 15 24.79 -31.39 7.76
N CYS A 16 24.02 -31.57 6.69
CA CYS A 16 23.64 -32.89 6.20
C CYS A 16 24.27 -33.10 4.82
N ALA A 17 25.44 -33.75 4.82
CA ALA A 17 26.01 -34.36 3.63
C ALA A 17 25.30 -35.70 3.39
N LEU A 18 24.50 -35.79 2.32
CA LEU A 18 23.97 -37.05 1.83
C LEU A 18 24.60 -37.37 0.47
N ALA A 19 25.24 -38.53 0.47
CA ALA A 19 26.06 -39.07 -0.60
C ALA A 19 25.23 -39.41 -1.85
N SER A 20 25.79 -39.05 -3.00
CA SER A 20 25.26 -39.37 -4.33
C SER A 20 25.74 -40.76 -4.77
N ILE A 21 24.82 -41.60 -5.25
CA ILE A 21 25.14 -42.84 -5.99
C ILE A 21 24.80 -42.58 -7.47
N PRO A 22 25.76 -42.62 -8.41
CA PRO A 22 25.43 -42.59 -9.83
C PRO A 22 25.10 -44.01 -10.32
N LEU A 23 23.87 -44.23 -10.76
CA LEU A 23 23.47 -45.38 -11.56
C LEU A 23 23.52 -44.97 -13.04
N THR A 24 24.57 -45.41 -13.73
CA THR A 24 24.75 -45.21 -15.16
C THR A 24 23.90 -46.23 -15.93
N GLY A 25 22.72 -45.81 -16.38
CA GLY A 25 21.88 -46.57 -17.30
C GLY A 25 21.97 -46.01 -18.72
N CYS A 26 22.55 -46.76 -19.66
CA CYS A 26 22.51 -46.45 -21.08
C CYS A 26 21.11 -46.79 -21.64
N GLY A 27 20.22 -45.80 -21.67
CA GLY A 27 18.95 -45.88 -22.39
C GLY A 27 19.01 -45.08 -23.69
N LEU A 28 18.78 -45.75 -24.83
CA LEU A 28 18.57 -45.11 -26.12
C LEU A 28 17.33 -44.20 -26.03
N SER A 29 17.55 -42.89 -26.09
CA SER A 29 16.50 -41.88 -26.04
C SER A 29 16.05 -41.52 -27.47
N THR A 30 14.86 -42.00 -27.84
CA THR A 30 14.10 -41.46 -28.97
C THR A 30 13.64 -40.05 -28.60
N ALA A 31 14.24 -39.04 -29.24
CA ALA A 31 13.93 -37.63 -29.05
C ALA A 31 12.51 -37.31 -29.56
N SER A 32 11.52 -37.56 -28.70
CA SER A 32 10.21 -36.93 -28.81
C SER A 32 10.41 -35.47 -28.42
N ALA A 33 10.33 -34.56 -29.40
CA ALA A 33 10.35 -33.13 -29.15
C ALA A 33 9.20 -32.79 -28.18
N ALA A 34 9.54 -32.63 -26.91
CA ALA A 34 8.61 -32.14 -25.92
C ALA A 34 8.16 -30.73 -26.35
N PRO A 35 6.88 -30.37 -26.16
CA PRO A 35 6.45 -29.01 -26.43
C PRO A 35 7.37 -28.06 -25.67
N GLU A 36 7.90 -27.06 -26.37
CA GLU A 36 8.67 -25.98 -25.75
C GLU A 36 7.75 -25.22 -24.81
N THR A 37 7.68 -25.69 -23.56
CA THR A 37 7.09 -24.94 -22.46
C THR A 37 7.96 -23.70 -22.28
N SER A 38 7.42 -22.54 -22.68
CA SER A 38 7.97 -21.25 -22.29
C SER A 38 8.31 -21.28 -20.80
N PRO A 39 9.47 -20.76 -20.39
CA PRO A 39 9.82 -20.70 -18.98
C PRO A 39 8.70 -19.98 -18.21
N PRO A 40 8.41 -20.39 -16.96
CA PRO A 40 7.40 -19.73 -16.15
C PRO A 40 7.72 -18.24 -16.04
N GLU A 41 6.72 -17.39 -16.29
CA GLU A 41 6.85 -15.94 -16.15
C GLU A 41 7.25 -15.63 -14.71
N THR A 42 8.31 -14.84 -14.53
CA THR A 42 8.80 -14.45 -13.21
C THR A 42 8.19 -13.12 -12.80
N LEU A 43 8.03 -12.88 -11.49
CA LEU A 43 7.51 -11.60 -11.01
C LEU A 43 8.38 -10.42 -11.47
N ILE A 44 9.70 -10.59 -11.55
CA ILE A 44 10.63 -9.56 -12.07
C ILE A 44 10.24 -9.19 -13.51
N ALA A 45 10.15 -10.17 -14.40
CA ALA A 45 9.81 -9.93 -15.80
C ALA A 45 8.43 -9.26 -15.95
N ARG A 46 7.48 -9.63 -15.09
CA ARG A 46 6.14 -9.03 -15.06
C ARG A 46 6.20 -7.57 -14.65
N LEU A 47 6.91 -7.25 -13.56
CA LEU A 47 7.00 -5.88 -13.04
C LEU A 47 7.81 -4.94 -13.94
N GLU A 48 8.80 -5.45 -14.68
CA GLU A 48 9.53 -4.68 -15.69
C GLU A 48 8.61 -4.21 -16.83
N SER A 49 7.46 -4.87 -17.05
CA SER A 49 6.44 -4.41 -18.00
C SER A 49 5.54 -3.28 -17.45
N SER A 50 5.74 -2.86 -16.20
CA SER A 50 5.01 -1.79 -15.50
C SER A 50 3.49 -1.99 -15.53
N PRO A 51 2.96 -3.05 -14.89
CA PRO A 51 1.53 -3.27 -14.84
C PRO A 51 0.87 -2.17 -14.01
N ALA A 52 -0.17 -1.54 -14.56
CA ALA A 52 -1.07 -0.72 -13.75
C ALA A 52 -1.83 -1.64 -12.79
N LEU A 53 -1.83 -1.31 -11.49
CA LEU A 53 -2.55 -2.06 -10.47
C LEU A 53 -3.82 -1.29 -10.08
N ASP A 54 -4.95 -1.98 -10.08
CA ASP A 54 -6.21 -1.48 -9.54
C ASP A 54 -6.35 -1.88 -8.07
N VAL A 55 -6.89 -0.99 -7.24
CA VAL A 55 -7.25 -1.35 -5.87
C VAL A 55 -8.47 -2.26 -5.88
N VAL A 56 -8.31 -3.42 -5.23
CA VAL A 56 -9.35 -4.45 -5.10
C VAL A 56 -9.85 -4.59 -3.66
N GLY A 57 -9.14 -4.02 -2.70
CA GLY A 57 -9.57 -3.93 -1.31
C GLY A 57 -8.83 -2.83 -0.57
N VAL A 58 -9.52 -2.16 0.35
CA VAL A 58 -8.92 -1.18 1.24
C VAL A 58 -9.42 -1.41 2.64
N HIS A 59 -8.50 -1.38 3.60
CA HIS A 59 -8.79 -1.38 5.02
C HIS A 59 -8.01 -0.23 5.65
N SER A 60 -8.60 0.40 6.66
CA SER A 60 -7.90 1.41 7.44
C SER A 60 -8.41 1.37 8.87
N ASP A 61 -7.47 1.51 9.80
CA ASP A 61 -7.73 1.70 11.22
C ASP A 61 -7.45 3.17 11.62
N ALA A 62 -7.51 4.10 10.66
CA ALA A 62 -7.25 5.52 10.89
C ALA A 62 -8.31 6.16 11.78
N GLU A 63 -7.89 7.03 12.70
CA GLU A 63 -8.80 7.66 13.65
C GLU A 63 -8.57 9.18 13.76
N VAL A 64 -9.67 9.95 13.76
CA VAL A 64 -9.65 11.37 14.13
C VAL A 64 -9.93 11.49 15.62
N VAL A 65 -9.00 12.13 16.32
CA VAL A 65 -9.10 12.43 17.74
C VAL A 65 -9.31 13.93 17.92
N MET A 66 -10.37 14.29 18.62
CA MET A 66 -10.67 15.68 18.93
C MET A 66 -10.13 16.04 20.31
N ARG A 67 -9.38 17.13 20.39
CA ARG A 67 -8.84 17.68 21.64
C ARG A 67 -9.26 19.12 21.74
N LEU A 68 -9.99 19.50 22.78
CA LEU A 68 -10.40 20.90 22.94
C LEU A 68 -9.27 21.66 23.66
N PRO A 69 -8.74 22.77 23.12
CA PRO A 69 -7.58 23.46 23.72
C PRO A 69 -7.78 23.88 25.18
N LEU A 70 -9.04 24.08 25.59
CA LEU A 70 -9.43 24.52 26.93
C LEU A 70 -9.86 23.37 27.86
N SER A 71 -9.81 22.12 27.39
CA SER A 71 -10.20 20.94 28.15
C SER A 71 -9.21 19.80 27.90
N GLU A 72 -8.66 19.22 28.96
CA GLU A 72 -7.88 17.99 28.86
C GLU A 72 -8.73 16.78 28.46
N ALA A 73 -10.05 16.94 28.30
CA ALA A 73 -10.92 15.90 27.79
C ALA A 73 -10.62 15.63 26.32
N VAL A 74 -10.02 14.47 26.07
CA VAL A 74 -9.91 13.86 24.75
C VAL A 74 -11.26 13.22 24.42
N GLY A 75 -11.84 13.59 23.27
CA GLY A 75 -13.04 12.91 22.78
C GLY A 75 -12.74 11.46 22.43
N ALA A 76 -13.74 10.57 22.47
CA ALA A 76 -13.53 9.23 21.92
C ALA A 76 -13.11 9.35 20.44
N PRO A 77 -12.21 8.49 19.93
CA PRO A 77 -11.80 8.55 18.53
C PRO A 77 -13.01 8.41 17.57
N ILE A 78 -12.91 9.02 16.38
CA ILE A 78 -13.84 8.83 15.27
C ILE A 78 -13.10 8.06 14.18
N PRO A 79 -13.51 6.83 13.85
CA PRO A 79 -12.83 6.07 12.81
C PRO A 79 -13.04 6.74 11.45
N LEU A 80 -11.99 6.74 10.64
CA LEU A 80 -12.03 7.13 9.24
C LEU A 80 -12.27 5.90 8.39
N VAL A 81 -13.28 5.96 7.53
CA VAL A 81 -13.55 4.92 6.54
C VAL A 81 -12.91 5.35 5.23
N VAL A 82 -12.13 4.46 4.60
CA VAL A 82 -11.59 4.73 3.28
C VAL A 82 -12.67 4.52 2.22
N ASP A 83 -12.93 5.56 1.43
CA ASP A 83 -13.86 5.55 0.29
C ASP A 83 -13.16 5.01 -0.96
N TYR A 84 -11.90 5.39 -1.16
CA TYR A 84 -11.15 5.09 -2.37
C TYR A 84 -9.65 4.96 -2.11
N GLY A 85 -8.98 4.09 -2.87
CA GLY A 85 -7.53 3.98 -2.90
C GLY A 85 -7.02 3.67 -4.31
N GLU A 86 -5.79 4.05 -4.61
CA GLU A 86 -5.04 3.72 -5.81
C GLU A 86 -3.54 3.65 -5.49
N ALA A 87 -2.86 2.64 -6.02
CA ALA A 87 -1.40 2.56 -5.96
C ALA A 87 -0.85 1.98 -7.27
N THR A 88 0.22 2.59 -7.79
CA THR A 88 0.94 2.11 -8.96
C THR A 88 2.34 1.70 -8.55
N ILE A 89 2.71 0.45 -8.85
CA ILE A 89 3.99 -0.13 -8.46
C ILE A 89 4.68 -0.69 -9.71
N GLY A 90 5.87 -0.18 -10.01
CA GLY A 90 6.76 -0.67 -11.04
C GLY A 90 8.00 -1.35 -10.47
N ALA A 91 8.87 -1.86 -11.36
CA ALA A 91 10.21 -2.29 -11.00
C ALA A 91 11.26 -1.64 -11.92
N HIS A 92 12.38 -1.23 -11.32
CA HIS A 92 13.56 -0.82 -12.06
C HIS A 92 14.62 -1.94 -11.95
N GLY A 93 14.55 -2.87 -12.90
CA GLY A 93 15.38 -4.08 -12.90
C GLY A 93 15.11 -4.98 -11.70
N ALA A 94 16.04 -5.91 -11.43
CA ALA A 94 15.84 -6.96 -10.43
C ALA A 94 15.99 -6.54 -8.96
N ARG A 95 16.26 -5.26 -8.64
CA ARG A 95 16.64 -4.86 -7.27
C ARG A 95 15.85 -3.70 -6.67
N THR A 96 15.00 -3.06 -7.46
CA THR A 96 14.31 -1.84 -7.05
C THR A 96 12.84 -1.95 -7.44
N LEU A 97 11.96 -1.80 -6.46
CA LEU A 97 10.55 -1.50 -6.69
C LEU A 97 10.40 0.03 -6.70
N VAL A 98 9.49 0.51 -7.53
CA VAL A 98 9.15 1.93 -7.59
C VAL A 98 7.68 2.07 -7.24
N LEU A 99 7.37 2.71 -6.12
CA LEU A 99 6.01 3.17 -5.85
C LEU A 99 5.82 4.47 -6.64
N GLU A 100 5.18 4.39 -7.80
CA GLU A 100 5.04 5.53 -8.72
C GLU A 100 4.03 6.55 -8.24
N SER A 101 2.91 6.04 -7.70
CA SER A 101 1.84 6.84 -7.13
C SER A 101 1.16 6.08 -5.99
N LEU A 102 0.76 6.82 -4.96
CA LEU A 102 -0.11 6.35 -3.89
C LEU A 102 -1.15 7.43 -3.65
N LEU A 103 -2.43 7.06 -3.64
CA LEU A 103 -3.54 7.96 -3.39
C LEU A 103 -4.60 7.19 -2.60
N PHE A 104 -5.15 7.80 -1.56
CA PHE A 104 -6.38 7.31 -0.93
C PHE A 104 -7.21 8.47 -0.40
N ALA A 105 -8.51 8.23 -0.28
CA ALA A 105 -9.49 9.20 0.15
C ALA A 105 -10.39 8.59 1.21
N PHE A 106 -10.72 9.36 2.24
CA PHE A 106 -11.66 8.96 3.27
C PHE A 106 -13.05 9.50 3.00
N GLU A 107 -14.05 8.81 3.53
CA GLU A 107 -15.41 9.31 3.62
C GLU A 107 -15.47 10.61 4.44
N ARG A 108 -16.60 11.31 4.31
CA ARG A 108 -16.89 12.49 5.14
C ARG A 108 -16.91 12.08 6.62
N VAL A 109 -16.31 12.92 7.44
CA VAL A 109 -16.28 12.76 8.90
C VAL A 109 -17.15 13.84 9.52
N ASP A 110 -18.12 13.44 10.32
CA ASP A 110 -18.96 14.36 11.07
C ASP A 110 -18.54 14.37 12.56
N VAL A 111 -18.13 15.54 13.04
CA VAL A 111 -17.85 15.77 14.46
C VAL A 111 -19.11 16.35 15.10
N PRO A 112 -19.76 15.62 16.00
CA PRO A 112 -21.06 16.05 16.52
C PRO A 112 -20.90 17.16 17.56
N ALA A 113 -21.97 17.94 17.77
CA ALA A 113 -21.96 19.14 18.63
C ALA A 113 -21.63 18.84 20.10
N GLU A 114 -21.90 17.63 20.58
CA GLU A 114 -21.55 17.20 21.93
C GLU A 114 -20.04 17.16 22.14
N ARG A 115 -19.26 16.94 21.07
CA ARG A 115 -17.79 16.92 21.09
C ARG A 115 -17.18 18.26 20.72
N LEU A 116 -17.82 18.99 19.81
CA LEU A 116 -17.40 20.34 19.43
C LEU A 116 -18.58 21.33 19.46
N PRO A 117 -18.92 21.86 20.65
CA PRO A 117 -20.01 22.82 20.77
C PRO A 117 -19.73 24.13 20.03
N PRO A 118 -20.79 24.86 19.62
CA PRO A 118 -22.20 24.54 19.82
C PRO A 118 -22.81 23.65 18.73
N ASN A 119 -22.18 23.52 17.56
CA ASN A 119 -22.84 23.00 16.37
C ASN A 119 -22.15 21.81 15.72
N GLY A 120 -20.99 21.39 16.22
CA GLY A 120 -20.14 20.42 15.54
C GLY A 120 -19.47 21.01 14.31
N LEU A 121 -18.87 20.13 13.51
CA LEU A 121 -18.33 20.44 12.19
C LEU A 121 -18.24 19.15 11.37
N SER A 122 -17.94 19.27 10.08
CA SER A 122 -17.60 18.10 9.27
C SER A 122 -16.33 18.34 8.48
N PHE A 123 -15.67 17.25 8.11
CA PHE A 123 -14.54 17.24 7.18
C PHE A 123 -14.86 16.38 5.98
N ASP A 124 -14.59 16.89 4.77
CA ASP A 124 -14.77 16.18 3.52
C ASP A 124 -13.56 16.37 2.59
N GLU A 125 -13.58 15.66 1.47
CA GLU A 125 -12.49 15.61 0.49
C GLU A 125 -11.12 15.32 1.16
N ILE A 126 -11.12 14.48 2.21
CA ILE A 126 -9.91 14.09 2.95
C ILE A 126 -9.13 13.11 2.07
N ARG A 127 -8.03 13.59 1.48
CA ARG A 127 -7.23 12.86 0.51
C ARG A 127 -5.77 12.88 0.92
N VAL A 128 -5.14 11.71 0.87
CA VAL A 128 -3.71 11.56 1.09
C VAL A 128 -3.07 11.04 -0.18
N ARG A 129 -1.99 11.68 -0.62
CA ARG A 129 -1.24 11.26 -1.80
C ARG A 129 0.26 11.29 -1.57
N ALA A 130 1.00 10.39 -2.21
CA ALA A 130 2.45 10.53 -2.31
C ALA A 130 2.80 11.78 -3.13
N VAL A 131 3.82 12.51 -2.70
CA VAL A 131 4.32 13.71 -3.39
C VAL A 131 4.96 13.35 -4.74
N GLY A 132 5.51 12.14 -4.85
CA GLY A 132 6.15 11.67 -6.07
C GLY A 132 6.57 10.21 -5.98
N PRO A 133 7.22 9.69 -7.02
CA PRO A 133 7.66 8.31 -7.07
C PRO A 133 8.78 8.06 -6.05
N VAL A 134 8.76 6.88 -5.44
CA VAL A 134 9.75 6.46 -4.45
C VAL A 134 10.35 5.11 -4.83
N GLU A 135 11.68 5.04 -4.81
CA GLU A 135 12.42 3.80 -5.00
C GLU A 135 12.61 3.07 -3.67
N ALA A 136 12.32 1.76 -3.67
CA ALA A 136 12.46 0.90 -2.52
C ALA A 136 13.37 -0.29 -2.85
N HIS A 137 14.33 -0.57 -1.97
CA HIS A 137 15.23 -1.71 -2.16
C HIS A 137 14.50 -3.02 -1.91
N VAL A 138 14.60 -3.94 -2.87
CA VAL A 138 13.81 -5.18 -2.84
C VAL A 138 14.56 -6.29 -2.14
N SER A 139 13.84 -6.96 -1.23
CA SER A 139 14.17 -8.28 -0.72
C SER A 139 13.27 -9.32 -1.38
N TRP A 140 13.86 -10.22 -2.15
CA TRP A 140 13.14 -11.31 -2.81
C TRP A 140 12.97 -12.48 -1.84
N ALA A 141 11.73 -12.83 -1.53
CA ALA A 141 11.42 -14.03 -0.75
C ALA A 141 11.38 -15.28 -1.64
N SER A 142 10.97 -15.12 -2.90
CA SER A 142 10.96 -16.17 -3.92
C SER A 142 10.95 -15.55 -5.33
N THR A 143 10.81 -16.35 -6.39
CA THR A 143 10.63 -15.86 -7.76
C THR A 143 9.25 -15.22 -8.02
N SER A 144 8.32 -15.39 -7.09
CA SER A 144 6.94 -14.91 -7.17
C SER A 144 6.54 -14.00 -6.00
N GLU A 145 7.49 -13.61 -5.14
CA GLU A 145 7.24 -12.71 -4.01
C GLU A 145 8.43 -11.77 -3.78
N ALA A 146 8.13 -10.47 -3.77
CA ALA A 146 9.04 -9.38 -3.44
C ALA A 146 8.52 -8.60 -2.24
N ARG A 147 9.42 -8.11 -1.40
CA ARG A 147 9.12 -7.21 -0.30
C ARG A 147 10.04 -6.01 -0.33
N ALA A 148 9.55 -4.85 0.03
CA ALA A 148 10.37 -3.66 0.21
C ALA A 148 9.83 -2.81 1.35
N LEU A 149 10.72 -2.02 1.94
CA LEU A 149 10.40 -1.02 2.94
C LEU A 149 10.99 0.30 2.46
N THR A 150 10.22 1.37 2.51
CA THR A 150 10.65 2.69 2.10
C THR A 150 9.99 3.78 2.92
N THR A 151 10.48 5.01 2.81
CA THR A 151 9.79 6.20 3.30
C THR A 151 9.24 7.02 2.13
N VAL A 152 8.08 7.63 2.31
CA VAL A 152 7.44 8.49 1.31
C VAL A 152 6.98 9.78 1.97
N ASP A 153 7.12 10.89 1.24
CA ASP A 153 6.47 12.14 1.64
C ASP A 153 5.04 12.13 1.13
N LEU A 154 4.10 12.42 2.03
CA LEU A 154 2.68 12.49 1.74
C LEU A 154 2.17 13.93 1.77
N GLU A 155 1.11 14.18 1.02
CA GLU A 155 0.30 15.38 1.09
C GLU A 155 -1.11 15.02 1.51
N LEU A 156 -1.59 15.66 2.58
CA LEU A 156 -2.97 15.60 3.07
C LEU A 156 -3.71 16.86 2.62
N ASP A 157 -4.69 16.67 1.74
CA ASP A 157 -5.66 17.68 1.32
C ASP A 157 -7.02 17.39 1.95
N TRP A 158 -7.73 18.43 2.38
CA TRP A 158 -9.00 18.27 3.09
C TRP A 158 -9.76 19.61 3.17
N ARG A 159 -11.05 19.50 3.44
CA ARG A 159 -11.97 20.63 3.55
C ARG A 159 -12.82 20.50 4.81
N MET A 160 -13.12 21.64 5.40
CA MET A 160 -14.05 21.77 6.51
C MET A 160 -15.39 22.26 5.99
N VAL A 161 -16.47 21.63 6.44
CA VAL A 161 -17.85 22.04 6.19
C VAL A 161 -18.44 22.53 7.49
N LEU A 162 -18.83 23.80 7.50
CA LEU A 162 -19.53 24.42 8.62
C LEU A 162 -21.01 23.99 8.64
N PRO A 163 -21.69 24.09 9.79
CA PRO A 163 -23.10 23.72 9.94
C PRO A 163 -24.07 24.49 9.03
N ASP A 164 -23.68 25.67 8.55
CA ASP A 164 -24.45 26.47 7.58
C ASP A 164 -24.22 26.04 6.12
N GLY A 165 -23.40 25.00 5.91
CA GLY A 165 -23.04 24.47 4.60
C GLY A 165 -21.86 25.18 3.93
N GLN A 166 -21.27 26.21 4.55
CA GLN A 166 -20.07 26.84 4.00
C GLN A 166 -18.89 25.87 4.04
N THR A 167 -18.07 25.89 2.99
CA THR A 167 -16.89 25.02 2.88
C THR A 167 -15.62 25.85 2.88
N HIS A 168 -14.63 25.41 3.64
CA HIS A 168 -13.32 26.04 3.76
C HIS A 168 -12.24 25.00 3.49
N ARG A 169 -11.41 25.25 2.47
CA ARG A 169 -10.20 24.44 2.26
C ARG A 169 -9.17 24.83 3.31
N LEU A 170 -8.64 23.84 4.01
CA LEU A 170 -7.73 24.07 5.14
C LEU A 170 -6.24 24.07 4.74
N GLY A 171 -5.96 23.86 3.45
CA GLY A 171 -4.61 23.81 2.90
C GLY A 171 -4.19 22.39 2.59
N THR A 172 -2.98 22.25 2.06
CA THR A 172 -2.30 20.97 1.87
C THR A 172 -1.25 20.86 2.96
N GLU A 173 -1.36 19.84 3.80
CA GLU A 173 -0.34 19.52 4.80
C GLU A 173 0.64 18.51 4.20
N ARG A 174 1.94 18.69 4.46
CA ARG A 174 2.97 17.73 4.07
C ARG A 174 3.36 16.88 5.28
N ILE A 175 3.35 15.56 5.12
CA ILE A 175 3.83 14.59 6.11
C ILE A 175 5.11 14.00 5.54
N GLU A 176 6.23 14.19 6.24
CA GLU A 176 7.54 13.73 5.77
C GLU A 176 7.84 12.33 6.31
N ASP A 177 8.61 11.56 5.53
CA ASP A 177 9.20 10.29 5.96
C ASP A 177 8.20 9.22 6.44
N ALA A 178 7.01 9.15 5.84
CA ALA A 178 6.02 8.13 6.17
C ALA A 178 6.50 6.73 5.75
N GLU A 179 6.58 5.79 6.68
CA GLU A 179 7.04 4.43 6.39
C GLU A 179 5.96 3.65 5.61
N VAL A 180 6.37 3.07 4.48
CA VAL A 180 5.53 2.22 3.63
C VAL A 180 6.19 0.88 3.43
N ALA A 181 5.48 -0.18 3.80
CA ALA A 181 5.85 -1.54 3.46
C ALA A 181 5.11 -1.98 2.19
N LEU A 182 5.86 -2.56 1.26
CA LEU A 182 5.35 -3.09 0.00
C LEU A 182 5.54 -4.59 0.00
N ARG A 183 4.49 -5.33 -0.34
CA ARG A 183 4.57 -6.76 -0.64
C ARG A 183 3.92 -7.04 -1.98
N VAL A 184 4.70 -7.54 -2.92
CA VAL A 184 4.24 -7.82 -4.29
C VAL A 184 4.34 -9.32 -4.54
N LEU A 185 3.27 -9.91 -5.06
CA LEU A 185 3.17 -11.33 -5.33
C LEU A 185 2.58 -11.61 -6.71
N LEU A 186 3.03 -12.70 -7.32
CA LEU A 186 2.43 -13.26 -8.52
C LEU A 186 1.45 -14.35 -8.09
N ASP A 187 0.16 -14.18 -8.38
CA ASP A 187 -0.87 -15.15 -8.03
C ASP A 187 -0.83 -16.40 -8.94
N SER A 188 -1.66 -17.40 -8.62
CA SER A 188 -1.72 -18.64 -9.41
C SER A 188 -2.25 -18.46 -10.84
N GLU A 189 -2.83 -17.32 -11.15
CA GLU A 189 -3.31 -16.94 -12.49
C GLU A 189 -2.28 -16.10 -13.25
N GLY A 190 -1.10 -15.85 -12.67
CA GLY A 190 -0.05 -15.03 -13.26
C GLY A 190 -0.32 -13.52 -13.15
N ARG A 191 -1.22 -13.09 -12.27
CA ARG A 191 -1.50 -11.67 -12.03
C ARG A 191 -0.64 -11.14 -10.90
N VAL A 192 -0.23 -9.89 -11.01
CA VAL A 192 0.42 -9.17 -9.91
C VAL A 192 -0.64 -8.76 -8.89
N ILE A 193 -0.38 -9.04 -7.62
CA ILE A 193 -1.10 -8.50 -6.46
C ILE A 193 -0.07 -7.75 -5.63
N ALA A 194 -0.42 -6.57 -5.13
CA ALA A 194 0.44 -5.85 -4.22
C ALA A 194 -0.34 -5.36 -2.99
N ASP A 195 0.23 -5.65 -1.83
CA ASP A 195 -0.17 -5.11 -0.54
C ASP A 195 0.70 -3.87 -0.28
N VAL A 196 0.06 -2.76 0.09
CA VAL A 196 0.71 -1.51 0.51
C VAL A 196 0.23 -1.19 1.91
N ASP A 197 1.15 -1.27 2.87
CA ASP A 197 0.92 -0.94 4.27
C ASP A 197 1.56 0.42 4.56
N LEU A 198 0.77 1.37 5.04
CA LEU A 198 1.20 2.69 5.49
C LEU A 198 0.79 2.85 6.95
N ALA A 199 1.75 3.15 7.83
CA ALA A 199 1.49 3.37 9.25
C ALA A 199 2.12 4.69 9.74
N LEU A 200 1.32 5.53 10.38
CA LEU A 200 1.71 6.83 10.92
C LEU A 200 1.04 7.06 12.29
N GLU A 201 1.84 7.24 13.34
CA GLU A 201 1.33 7.42 14.71
C GLU A 201 0.66 8.79 14.93
N GLN A 202 1.28 9.85 14.43
CA GLN A 202 0.72 11.20 14.48
C GLN A 202 0.87 11.82 13.10
N VAL A 203 -0.26 12.18 12.51
CA VAL A 203 -0.26 12.68 11.14
C VAL A 203 -0.25 14.20 11.14
N TRP A 204 -1.15 14.81 11.93
CA TRP A 204 -1.45 16.22 11.76
C TRP A 204 -2.33 16.78 12.90
N GLN A 205 -2.27 18.11 13.09
CA GLN A 205 -3.06 18.86 14.07
C GLN A 205 -3.59 20.18 13.47
N TRP A 206 -4.89 20.47 13.66
CA TRP A 206 -5.46 21.79 13.38
C TRP A 206 -5.66 22.60 14.64
N ALA A 207 -5.05 23.78 14.73
CA ALA A 207 -5.41 24.81 15.71
C ALA A 207 -5.50 24.31 17.18
N GLY A 208 -4.87 23.17 17.51
CA GLY A 208 -5.03 22.49 18.80
C GLY A 208 -6.42 21.91 19.08
N VAL A 209 -7.31 21.85 18.08
CA VAL A 209 -8.72 21.42 18.20
C VAL A 209 -8.93 20.00 17.66
N VAL A 210 -8.28 19.68 16.54
CA VAL A 210 -8.46 18.42 15.81
C VAL A 210 -7.08 17.80 15.62
N GLU A 211 -6.94 16.53 15.94
CA GLU A 211 -5.73 15.74 15.70
C GLU A 211 -6.11 14.50 14.89
N LEU A 212 -5.30 14.20 13.88
CA LEU A 212 -5.37 12.92 13.18
C LEU A 212 -4.26 12.04 13.76
N GLU A 213 -4.67 10.98 14.45
CA GLU A 213 -3.77 10.04 15.13
C GLU A 213 -3.94 8.64 14.52
N HIS A 214 -2.91 7.82 14.63
CA HIS A 214 -2.92 6.40 14.26
C HIS A 214 -3.47 6.14 12.84
N LEU A 215 -2.86 6.75 11.82
CA LEU A 215 -3.19 6.45 10.43
C LEU A 215 -2.52 5.13 10.02
N ASP A 216 -3.27 4.05 10.07
CA ASP A 216 -2.91 2.75 9.49
C ASP A 216 -3.81 2.49 8.27
N VAL A 217 -3.20 2.29 7.11
CA VAL A 217 -3.89 2.03 5.83
C VAL A 217 -3.25 0.82 5.17
N HIS A 218 -4.09 -0.16 4.88
CA HIS A 218 -3.75 -1.35 4.12
C HIS A 218 -4.50 -1.36 2.79
N LEU A 219 -3.77 -1.15 1.69
CA LEU A 219 -4.30 -1.25 0.33
C LEU A 219 -3.92 -2.59 -0.28
N VAL A 220 -4.90 -3.30 -0.82
CA VAL A 220 -4.68 -4.49 -1.66
C VAL A 220 -4.99 -4.11 -3.09
N THR A 221 -3.99 -4.23 -3.94
CA THR A 221 -4.07 -3.92 -5.38
C THR A 221 -3.87 -5.17 -6.22
N ARG A 222 -4.42 -5.20 -7.42
CA ARG A 222 -4.29 -6.28 -8.39
C ARG A 222 -4.11 -5.70 -9.77
N GLU A 223 -3.31 -6.36 -10.60
CA GLU A 223 -3.10 -5.99 -11.99
C GLU A 223 -4.41 -5.77 -12.74
N ARG A 224 -4.55 -4.57 -13.32
CA ARG A 224 -5.65 -4.21 -14.20
C ARG A 224 -5.53 -5.05 -15.46
N LEU A 225 -6.51 -5.92 -15.69
CA LEU A 225 -6.60 -6.60 -16.99
C LEU A 225 -6.86 -5.55 -18.08
N PRO A 226 -6.16 -5.60 -19.22
CA PRO A 226 -6.49 -4.74 -20.34
C PRO A 226 -7.96 -4.95 -20.67
N ILE A 227 -8.74 -3.86 -20.61
CA ILE A 227 -10.14 -3.90 -21.04
C ILE A 227 -10.07 -4.34 -22.50
N ALA A 228 -10.52 -5.58 -22.78
CA ALA A 228 -10.55 -6.09 -24.13
C ALA A 228 -11.23 -5.01 -24.98
N PRO A 229 -10.59 -4.51 -26.06
CA PRO A 229 -11.16 -3.45 -26.85
C PRO A 229 -12.56 -3.94 -27.22
N HIS A 230 -13.57 -3.20 -26.79
CA HIS A 230 -14.95 -3.52 -27.12
C HIS A 230 -14.97 -3.67 -28.63
N TRP A 231 -15.14 -4.89 -29.12
CA TRP A 231 -15.23 -5.12 -30.55
C TRP A 231 -16.48 -4.37 -30.97
N SER A 232 -16.30 -3.18 -31.55
CA SER A 232 -17.40 -2.40 -32.08
C SER A 232 -18.12 -3.34 -33.03
N ARG A 233 -19.35 -3.74 -32.66
CA ARG A 233 -20.14 -4.64 -33.50
C ARG A 233 -20.15 -4.03 -34.89
N PRO A 234 -19.78 -4.77 -35.95
CA PRO A 234 -19.87 -4.25 -37.30
C PRO A 234 -21.33 -3.80 -37.51
N VAL A 235 -21.51 -2.53 -37.84
CA VAL A 235 -22.79 -2.02 -38.31
C VAL A 235 -23.04 -2.73 -39.64
N MET A 236 -23.98 -3.67 -39.65
CA MET A 236 -24.48 -4.20 -40.91
C MET A 236 -25.44 -3.15 -41.49
N GLU A 237 -25.05 -2.56 -42.61
CA GLU A 237 -25.95 -1.82 -43.51
C GLU A 237 -26.88 -2.77 -44.27
#